data_AF-A0A9W6WAY1-F1
#
_entry.id   AF-A0A9W6WAY1-F1
#
_cell.length_a   1.000
_cell.length_b   1.000
_cell.length_c   1.000
_cell.angle_alpha   90.00
_cell.angle_beta   90.00
_cell.angle_gamma   90.00
#
_symmetry.space_group_name_H-M   'P 1'
#
loop_
_entity.id
_entity.type
_entity.pdbx_description
1 polymer ?
#
loop_
_entity_poly.entity_id
_entity_poly.type
_entity_poly.pdbx_seq_one_letter_code
_entity_poly.pdbx_strand_id
1 'polypeptide(L)' 'MASFRNRCGECSYATDWGAESASTDAMLEHYSRAHPDVFPGGVVEFRTGRARREGPGFLTIVGVVVLICLFLAALRDCR' A
#
# COMPACT_ATOMS: atom_id res chain seq x y z
N MET A 1 9.55 -4.41 -9.10
CA MET A 1 10.28 -4.42 -7.81
C MET A 1 9.49 -3.69 -6.74
N ALA A 2 9.65 -4.06 -5.47
CA ALA A 2 9.22 -3.23 -4.34
C ALA A 2 10.27 -2.15 -4.08
N SER A 3 9.85 -0.97 -3.64
CA SER A 3 10.73 0.12 -3.23
C SER A 3 10.53 0.41 -1.75
N PHE A 4 11.61 0.63 -1.03
CA PHE A 4 11.64 0.81 0.41
C PHE A 4 12.08 2.23 0.74
N ARG A 5 11.52 2.78 1.81
CA ARG A 5 11.90 4.06 2.40
C ARG A 5 11.80 3.95 3.90
N ASN A 6 12.77 4.51 4.62
CA ASN A 6 12.75 4.56 6.08
C ASN A 6 12.50 6.00 6.54
N ARG A 7 11.66 6.19 7.57
CA ARG A 7 11.49 7.47 8.25
C ARG A 7 12.05 7.44 9.66
N CYS A 8 12.71 8.52 10.06
CA CYS A 8 13.14 8.71 11.44
C CYS A 8 11.90 8.90 12.32
N GLY A 9 11.92 8.33 13.52
CA GLY A 9 10.85 8.50 14.52
C GLY A 9 10.98 9.82 15.29
N GLU A 10 12.22 10.32 15.40
CA GLU A 10 12.57 11.47 16.22
C GLU A 10 12.52 12.80 15.44
N CYS A 11 12.65 12.75 14.11
CA CYS A 11 12.66 13.93 13.26
C CYS A 11 12.00 13.68 11.91
N SER A 12 11.81 14.74 11.11
CA SER A 12 11.18 14.66 9.79
C SER A 12 12.08 14.09 8.68
N TYR A 13 13.23 13.49 9.03
CA TYR A 13 14.13 12.88 8.05
C TYR A 13 13.53 11.59 7.46
N ALA A 14 13.64 11.45 6.14
CA ALA A 14 13.25 10.25 5.42
C ALA A 14 14.31 9.92 4.37
N THR A 15 14.61 8.64 4.19
CA THR A 15 15.54 8.17 3.16
C THR A 15 14.89 8.21 1.77
N ASP A 16 15.70 8.11 0.72
CA ASP A 16 15.16 8.00 -0.64
C ASP A 16 14.52 6.63 -0.88
N TRP A 17 13.55 6.60 -1.79
CA TRP A 17 12.90 5.37 -2.24
C TRP A 17 13.91 4.51 -3.00
N GLY A 18 14.20 3.31 -2.50
CA GLY A 18 15.25 2.46 -3.08
C GLY A 18 15.17 1.00 -2.67
N ALA A 19 16.32 0.34 -2.69
CA ALA A 19 16.48 -0.99 -2.12
C ALA A 19 16.40 -0.91 -0.58
N GLU A 20 15.88 -1.96 0.04
CA GLU A 20 15.76 -2.04 1.50
C GLU A 20 17.11 -1.83 2.19
N SER A 21 18.17 -2.48 1.72
CA SER A 21 19.52 -2.34 2.25
C SER A 21 20.00 -0.88 2.24
N ALA A 22 19.91 -0.21 1.09
CA ALA A 22 20.32 1.19 0.95
C ALA A 22 19.53 2.13 1.87
N SER A 23 18.22 1.90 2.01
CA SER A 23 17.38 2.69 2.91
C SER A 23 17.72 2.47 4.39
N THR A 24 18.16 1.26 4.76
CA THR A 24 18.51 0.90 6.13
C THR A 24 19.88 1.44 6.52
N ASP A 25 20.88 1.31 5.66
CA ASP A 25 22.22 1.86 5.88
C ASP A 25 22.18 3.38 6.04
N ALA A 26 21.41 4.08 5.20
CA ALA A 26 21.22 5.53 5.31
C ALA A 26 20.51 5.94 6.61
N MET A 27 19.59 5.12 7.12
CA MET A 27 18.90 5.39 8.39
C MET A 27 19.83 5.15 9.59
N LEU A 28 20.64 4.10 9.57
CA LEU A 28 21.64 3.83 10.61
C LEU A 28 22.68 4.94 10.72
N GLU A 29 23.20 5.41 9.57
CA GLU A 29 24.11 6.56 9.51
C GLU A 29 23.44 7.86 9.97
N HIS A 30 22.14 8.04 9.69
CA HIS A 30 21.40 9.18 10.22
C HIS A 30 21.30 9.12 11.75
N TYR A 31 20.95 7.96 12.33
CA TYR A 31 20.87 7.80 13.78
C TYR A 31 22.23 7.99 14.47
N SER A 32 23.32 7.43 13.93
CA SER A 32 24.66 7.60 14.52
C SER A 32 25.10 9.08 14.59
N ARG A 33 24.69 9.90 13.62
CA ARG A 33 25.08 11.31 13.52
C ARG A 33 24.13 12.26 14.22
N ALA A 34 22.82 12.07 14.07
CA ALA A 34 21.80 12.99 14.56
C ALA A 34 21.21 12.57 15.92
N HIS A 35 21.28 11.29 16.26
CA HIS A 35 20.64 10.71 17.44
C HIS A 35 21.51 9.63 18.11
N PRO A 36 22.74 9.97 18.56
CA PRO A 36 23.72 8.98 19.04
C PRO A 36 23.26 8.18 20.27
N ASP A 37 22.39 8.76 21.10
CA ASP A 37 21.87 8.15 22.33
C ASP A 37 20.43 7.60 22.20
N VAL A 38 19.81 7.72 21.02
CA VAL A 38 18.44 7.25 20.81
C VAL A 38 18.46 5.93 20.06
N PHE A 39 17.75 4.94 20.63
CA PHE A 39 17.60 3.65 19.97
C PHE A 39 16.78 3.82 18.69
N PRO A 40 17.19 3.22 17.55
CA PRO A 40 16.48 3.38 16.29
C PRO A 40 15.05 2.85 16.38
N GLY A 41 14.08 3.77 16.46
CA GLY A 41 12.64 3.50 16.51
C GLY A 41 11.90 3.91 15.24
N GLY A 42 12.63 4.13 14.14
CA GLY A 42 12.06 4.60 12.87
C GLY A 42 11.07 3.63 12.23
N VAL A 43 10.27 4.13 11.28
CA VAL A 43 9.26 3.35 10.56
C VAL A 43 9.76 2.99 9.16
N VAL A 44 9.68 1.71 8.80
CA VAL A 44 9.96 1.21 7.44
C VAL A 44 8.70 1.27 6.60
N GLU A 45 8.77 1.98 5.48
CA GLU A 45 7.73 2.05 4.47
C GLU A 45 8.14 1.22 3.26
N PHE A 46 7.31 0.26 2.87
CA PHE A 46 7.49 -0.48 1.63
C PHE A 46 6.37 -0.15 0.65
N ARG A 47 6.75 0.25 -0.55
CA ARG A 47 5.86 0.38 -1.70
C ARG A 47 6.05 -0.85 -2.57
N THR A 48 5.11 -1.79 -2.49
CA THR A 48 5.04 -2.82 -3.54
C THR A 48 4.36 -2.20 -4.76
N GLY A 49 5.01 -2.27 -5.93
CA GLY A 49 4.42 -1.87 -7.21
C GLY A 49 3.28 -2.78 -7.67
N ARG A 50 2.49 -3.34 -6.75
CA ARG A 50 1.23 -3.97 -7.11
C ARG A 50 0.22 -2.85 -7.21
N ALA A 51 -0.17 -2.56 -8.45
CA ALA A 51 -1.41 -1.86 -8.77
C ALA A 51 -2.45 -2.27 -7.74
N ARG A 52 -3.03 -1.27 -7.07
CA ARG A 52 -4.23 -1.39 -6.24
C ARG A 52 -5.10 -2.45 -6.92
N ARG A 53 -5.22 -3.64 -6.32
CA ARG A 53 -6.08 -4.67 -6.88
C ARG A 53 -7.47 -4.12 -6.67
N GLU A 54 -7.97 -3.38 -7.64
CA GLU A 54 -9.29 -2.82 -7.66
C GLU A 54 -10.22 -4.03 -7.67
N GLY A 55 -10.68 -4.43 -6.48
CA GLY A 55 -11.80 -5.35 -6.38
C GLY A 55 -12.95 -4.78 -7.19
N PRO A 56 -13.85 -5.63 -7.72
CA PRO A 56 -15.00 -5.16 -8.48
C PRO A 56 -15.68 -4.04 -7.68
N GLY A 57 -15.67 -2.84 -8.25
CA GLY A 57 -16.20 -1.66 -7.58
C GLY A 57 -17.70 -1.83 -7.32
N PHE A 58 -18.24 -0.99 -6.44
CA PHE A 58 -19.68 -0.96 -6.17
C PHE A 58 -20.53 -0.97 -7.46
N LEU A 59 -20.09 -0.25 -8.50
CA LEU A 59 -20.74 -0.25 -9.81
C LEU A 59 -20.80 -1.63 -10.47
N THR A 60 -19.72 -2.41 -10.40
CA THR A 60 -19.65 -3.76 -10.97
C THR A 60 -20.61 -4.70 -10.24
N ILE A 61 -20.68 -4.59 -8.90
CA ILE A 61 -21.61 -5.40 -8.09
C ILE A 61 -23.06 -5.05 -8.43
N VAL A 62 -23.40 -3.76 -8.48
CA VAL A 62 -24.76 -3.29 -8.83
C VAL A 62 -25.15 -3.76 -10.24
N GLY A 63 -24.24 -3.63 -11.21
CA GLY A 63 -24.48 -4.10 -12.58
C GLY A 63 -24.80 -5.59 -12.65
N VAL A 64 -24.03 -6.43 -11.94
CA VAL A 64 -24.29 -7.89 -11.89
C VAL A 64 -25.63 -8.20 -11.24
N VAL A 65 -25.98 -7.54 -10.13
CA VAL A 65 -27.27 -7.76 -9.44
C VAL A 65 -28.44 -7.38 -10.35
N VAL A 66 -28.38 -6.23 -11.02
CA VAL A 66 -29.44 -5.81 -11.96
C VAL A 66 -29.59 -6.82 -13.09
N LEU A 67 -28.49 -7.30 -13.66
CA LEU A 67 -28.50 -8.26 -14.77
C LEU A 67 -29.12 -9.60 -14.34
N ILE A 68 -28.83 -10.08 -13.13
CA ILE A 68 -29.46 -11.25 -12.54
C ILE A 68 -30.97 -11.02 -12.32
N CYS A 69 -31.37 -9.86 -11.79
CA CYS A 69 -32.78 -9.53 -11.59
C CYS A 69 -33.56 -9.52 -12.91
N LEU A 70 -33.01 -8.94 -13.97
CA LEU A 70 -33.62 -8.92 -15.30
C LEU A 70 -33.74 -10.33 -15.88
N PHE A 71 -32.69 -11.16 -15.73
CA PHE A 71 -32.72 -12.54 -16.19
C PHE A 71 -33.81 -13.36 -15.48
N LEU A 72 -33.91 -13.23 -14.15
CA LEU A 72 -34.95 -13.88 -13.36
C LEU A 72 -36.35 -13.38 -13.70
N ALA A 73 -36.52 -12.09 -13.97
CA ALA A 73 -37.78 -11.53 -14.43
C ALA A 73 -38.19 -12.13 -15.79
N ALA A 74 -37.27 -12.15 -16.77
CA ALA A 74 -37.52 -12.74 -18.08
C ALA A 74 -37.86 -14.24 -18.00
N LEU A 75 -37.21 -15.00 -17.11
CA LEU A 75 -37.56 -16.40 -16.86
C LEU A 75 -38.95 -16.58 -16.25
N ARG A 76 -39.44 -15.60 -15.48
CA ARG A 76 -40.80 -15.61 -14.92
C ARG A 76 -41.84 -15.24 -15.97
N ASP A 77 -41.52 -14.35 -16.89
CA ASP A 77 -42.41 -13.96 -18.00
C ASP A 77 -42.52 -15.06 -19.08
N CYS A 78 -41.53 -15.95 -19.18
CA CYS A 78 -41.55 -17.11 -20.07
C CYS A 78 -42.26 -18.36 -19.49
N ARG A 79 -42.76 -18.31 -18.24
CA ARG A 79 -43.38 -19.45 -17.55
C ARG A 79 -44.88 -19.28 -17.42
#